data_AF-A0A357MIH1-F1
#
_entry.id   AF-A0A357MIH1-F1
#
_cell.length_a   1.000
_cell.length_b   1.000
_cell.length_c   1.000
_cell.angle_alpha   90.00
_cell.angle_beta   90.00
_cell.angle_gamma   90.00
#
_symmetry.space_group_name_H-M   'P 1'
#
loop_
_entity.id
_entity.type
_entity.pdbx_description
1 polymer ?
#
loop_
_entity_poly.entity_id
_entity_poly.type
_entity_poly.pdbx_seq_one_letter_code
_entity_poly.pdbx_strand_id
1 'polypeptide(L)'
;MKARKPLPLIAVLAALAAGGWLLLAPGDGRGGLRLSSATAAPIEGAAPGTLGVFLTIETGDRPDRLLSVASPAAASVRLEGPTATPAIAAGSATALAPDGAFLRLTGVEGGADGQMIPVSLTFERAGTHSVQARLVAPQAQGEAPRLGLFGLGEICRVGEGEPAPRLSLRAAPEGDGWRVVVEAEEFEFTEHLLDGPHIPGTGHGHLYLDGLKLGRLYVPEATIGALPPGDHEIRVTLNTNDHRAYVVGETPVSASTTVIVD
;
A
#
# COMPACT_ATOMS: atom_id res chain seq x y z
N MET A 1 -17.59 -41.26 -56.85
CA MET A 1 -17.13 -39.88 -56.59
C MET A 1 -16.30 -39.89 -55.32
N LYS A 2 -14.98 -39.65 -55.38
CA LYS A 2 -14.10 -39.63 -54.20
C LYS A 2 -14.19 -38.25 -53.53
N ALA A 3 -14.66 -38.21 -52.28
CA ALA A 3 -14.73 -37.00 -51.48
C ALA A 3 -13.33 -36.46 -51.18
N ARG A 4 -13.05 -35.21 -51.59
CA ARG A 4 -11.82 -34.49 -51.22
C ARG A 4 -11.93 -34.08 -49.74
N LYS A 5 -10.98 -34.51 -48.92
CA LYS A 5 -10.90 -34.17 -47.49
C LYS A 5 -10.57 -32.67 -47.32
N PRO A 6 -11.29 -31.90 -46.49
CA PRO A 6 -11.05 -30.48 -46.28
C PRO A 6 -9.92 -30.28 -45.27
N LEU A 7 -8.70 -30.73 -45.61
CA LEU A 7 -7.53 -30.53 -44.74
C LEU A 7 -7.01 -29.07 -44.67
N PRO A 8 -7.08 -28.22 -45.72
CA PRO A 8 -6.41 -26.92 -45.66
C PRO A 8 -7.16 -25.88 -44.82
N LEU A 9 -8.49 -25.99 -44.68
CA LEU A 9 -9.30 -25.01 -43.94
C LEU A 9 -9.16 -25.17 -42.41
N ILE A 10 -9.01 -26.41 -41.93
CA ILE A 10 -8.84 -26.69 -40.50
C ILE A 10 -7.46 -26.22 -40.01
N ALA A 11 -6.42 -26.38 -40.83
CA ALA A 11 -5.07 -25.92 -40.48
C ALA A 11 -4.98 -24.39 -40.36
N VAL A 12 -5.68 -23.65 -41.24
CA VAL A 12 -5.72 -22.18 -41.20
C VAL A 12 -6.53 -21.67 -40.00
N LEU A 13 -7.66 -22.30 -39.69
CA LEU A 13 -8.45 -21.95 -38.50
C LEU A 13 -7.70 -22.25 -37.20
N ALA A 14 -6.95 -23.36 -37.14
CA ALA A 14 -6.12 -23.69 -35.98
C ALA A 14 -4.96 -22.69 -35.80
N ALA A 15 -4.33 -22.23 -36.89
CA ALA A 15 -3.27 -21.23 -36.83
C ALA A 15 -3.78 -19.84 -36.41
N LEU A 16 -4.97 -19.44 -36.86
CA LEU A 16 -5.62 -18.17 -36.44
C LEU A 16 -6.10 -18.23 -35.00
N ALA A 17 -6.62 -19.38 -34.55
CA ALA A 17 -6.99 -19.60 -33.15
C ALA A 17 -5.76 -19.61 -32.23
N ALA A 18 -4.65 -20.23 -32.65
CA ALA A 18 -3.39 -20.21 -31.90
C ALA A 18 -2.76 -18.81 -31.85
N GLY A 19 -2.79 -18.05 -32.95
CA GLY A 19 -2.34 -16.65 -32.98
C GLY A 19 -3.22 -15.73 -32.12
N GLY A 20 -4.54 -15.93 -32.16
CA GLY A 20 -5.50 -15.24 -31.28
C GLY A 20 -5.30 -15.61 -29.81
N TRP A 21 -5.04 -16.88 -29.50
CA TRP A 21 -4.75 -17.32 -28.13
C TRP A 21 -3.38 -16.85 -27.65
N LEU A 22 -2.38 -16.66 -28.52
CA LEU A 22 -1.08 -16.08 -28.13
C LEU A 22 -1.18 -14.57 -27.89
N LEU A 23 -2.12 -13.88 -28.55
CA LEU A 23 -2.42 -12.46 -28.36
C LEU A 23 -3.41 -12.19 -27.22
N LEU A 24 -4.23 -13.17 -26.86
CA LEU A 24 -5.25 -13.11 -25.79
C LEU A 24 -4.90 -13.97 -24.58
N ALA A 25 -3.80 -14.73 -24.63
CA ALA A 25 -3.26 -15.37 -23.45
C ALA A 25 -2.98 -14.25 -22.45
N PRO A 26 -3.53 -14.31 -21.23
CA PRO A 26 -3.07 -13.41 -20.17
C PRO A 26 -1.56 -13.55 -20.17
N GLY A 27 -0.87 -12.42 -20.40
CA GLY A 27 0.58 -12.36 -20.40
C GLY A 27 1.04 -13.15 -19.19
N ASP A 28 1.83 -14.19 -19.45
CA ASP A 28 2.35 -15.11 -18.46
C ASP A 28 2.74 -14.27 -17.24
N GLY A 29 2.07 -14.47 -16.09
CA GLY A 29 2.22 -13.71 -14.85
C GLY A 29 3.58 -13.95 -14.19
N ARG A 30 4.64 -13.82 -14.98
CA ARG A 30 6.05 -14.10 -14.69
C ARG A 30 6.77 -12.93 -14.03
N GLY A 31 6.08 -11.80 -13.84
CA GLY A 31 6.37 -10.88 -12.75
C GLY A 31 5.34 -11.17 -11.68
N GLY A 32 5.74 -11.76 -10.55
CA GLY A 32 4.85 -12.12 -9.44
C GLY A 32 4.19 -10.92 -8.73
N LEU A 33 3.95 -9.82 -9.44
CA LEU A 33 3.30 -8.63 -8.94
C LEU A 33 1.79 -8.71 -9.18
N ARG A 34 1.01 -8.54 -8.10
CA ARG A 34 -0.46 -8.53 -8.14
C ARG A 34 -1.01 -7.29 -7.45
N LEU A 35 -1.95 -6.63 -8.11
CA LEU A 35 -2.74 -5.55 -7.52
C LEU A 35 -4.09 -6.11 -7.06
N SER A 36 -4.49 -5.83 -5.83
CA SER A 36 -5.75 -6.31 -5.26
C SER A 36 -6.36 -5.30 -4.28
N SER A 37 -7.57 -5.60 -3.80
CA SER A 37 -8.28 -4.80 -2.77
C SER A 37 -8.41 -3.31 -3.10
N ALA A 38 -8.49 -2.98 -4.40
CA ALA A 38 -8.49 -1.59 -4.85
C ALA A 38 -9.82 -0.89 -4.55
N THR A 39 -9.75 0.19 -3.78
CA THR A 39 -10.88 1.08 -3.47
C THR A 39 -10.52 2.53 -3.75
N ALA A 40 -11.54 3.32 -4.05
CA ALA A 40 -11.46 4.76 -4.20
C ALA A 40 -12.46 5.38 -3.23
N ALA A 41 -12.10 6.45 -2.53
CA ALA A 41 -13.02 7.12 -1.61
C ALA A 41 -12.90 8.64 -1.77
N PRO A 42 -14.03 9.38 -1.79
CA PRO A 42 -13.99 10.83 -1.64
C PRO A 42 -13.29 11.20 -0.33
N ILE A 43 -12.46 12.25 -0.36
CA ILE A 43 -11.81 12.78 0.84
C ILE A 43 -12.66 13.92 1.38
N GLU A 44 -13.17 13.78 2.60
CA GLU A 44 -13.99 14.81 3.22
C GLU A 44 -13.21 16.13 3.36
N GLY A 45 -13.87 17.25 3.05
CA GLY A 45 -13.25 18.58 3.05
C GLY A 45 -12.37 18.89 1.83
N ALA A 46 -12.11 17.92 0.95
CA ALA A 46 -11.42 18.17 -0.32
C ALA A 46 -12.38 18.71 -1.40
N ALA A 47 -11.82 19.25 -2.49
CA ALA A 47 -12.60 19.71 -3.63
C ALA A 47 -13.42 18.57 -4.27
N PRO A 48 -14.62 18.83 -4.82
CA PRO A 48 -15.42 17.81 -5.50
C PRO A 48 -14.61 17.06 -6.58
N GLY A 49 -14.82 15.74 -6.67
CA GLY A 49 -14.07 14.87 -7.58
C GLY A 49 -12.63 14.59 -7.12
N THR A 50 -12.28 14.91 -5.87
CA THR A 50 -11.01 14.48 -5.24
C THR A 50 -11.21 13.15 -4.52
N LEU A 51 -10.48 12.14 -4.96
CA LEU A 51 -10.53 10.79 -4.38
C LEU A 51 -9.16 10.39 -3.84
N GLY A 52 -9.15 9.67 -2.72
CA GLY A 52 -8.03 8.82 -2.30
C GLY A 52 -8.21 7.42 -2.87
N VAL A 53 -7.16 6.82 -3.44
CA VAL A 53 -7.15 5.43 -3.89
C VAL A 53 -6.21 4.62 -3.01
N PHE A 54 -6.74 3.48 -2.57
CA PHE A 54 -6.08 2.52 -1.69
C PHE A 54 -6.11 1.15 -2.36
N LEU A 55 -5.03 0.39 -2.22
CA LEU A 55 -4.92 -0.94 -2.82
C LEU A 55 -3.76 -1.71 -2.18
N THR A 56 -3.73 -3.01 -2.42
CA THR A 56 -2.62 -3.89 -2.04
C THR A 56 -1.79 -4.22 -3.27
N ILE A 57 -0.47 -4.18 -3.11
CA ILE A 57 0.57 -4.56 -4.05
C ILE A 57 1.28 -5.76 -3.43
N GLU A 58 1.07 -6.94 -4.01
CA GLU A 58 1.82 -8.14 -3.64
C GLU A 58 2.94 -8.35 -4.63
N THR A 59 4.12 -8.70 -4.15
CA THR A 59 5.31 -8.99 -4.97
C THR A 59 5.79 -10.42 -4.75
N GLY A 60 6.40 -10.98 -5.80
CA GLY A 60 7.10 -12.25 -5.73
C GLY A 60 8.45 -12.11 -5.03
N ASP A 61 9.35 -13.04 -5.30
CA ASP A 61 10.69 -13.16 -4.71
C ASP A 61 11.70 -12.04 -5.06
N ARG A 62 11.30 -11.02 -5.83
CA ARG A 62 12.18 -9.92 -6.25
C ARG A 62 11.62 -8.57 -5.84
N PRO A 63 12.47 -7.63 -5.38
CA PRO A 63 12.05 -6.27 -5.13
C PRO A 63 11.69 -5.54 -6.42
N ASP A 64 10.87 -4.51 -6.29
CA ASP A 64 10.51 -3.60 -7.37
C ASP A 64 10.44 -2.15 -6.86
N ARG A 65 10.16 -1.22 -7.76
CA ARG A 65 9.97 0.20 -7.43
C ARG A 65 8.78 0.74 -8.20
N LEU A 66 7.88 1.45 -7.51
CA LEU A 66 6.82 2.18 -8.19
C LEU A 66 7.43 3.43 -8.86
N LEU A 67 7.23 3.59 -10.17
CA LEU A 67 7.79 4.71 -10.94
C LEU A 67 6.75 5.78 -11.25
N SER A 68 5.52 5.37 -11.59
CA SER A 68 4.47 6.31 -11.95
C SER A 68 3.07 5.73 -11.76
N VAL A 69 2.10 6.62 -11.69
CA VAL A 69 0.68 6.30 -11.52
C VAL A 69 -0.16 7.11 -12.50
N ALA A 70 -1.24 6.51 -13.00
CA ALA A 70 -2.13 7.15 -13.95
C ALA A 70 -3.57 6.65 -13.81
N SER A 71 -4.52 7.47 -14.23
CA SER A 71 -5.92 7.09 -14.37
C SER A 71 -6.52 7.88 -15.54
N PRO A 72 -7.15 7.22 -16.53
CA PRO A 72 -7.86 7.92 -17.59
C PRO A 72 -9.16 8.57 -17.09
N ALA A 73 -9.59 8.28 -15.86
CA ALA A 73 -10.81 8.82 -15.26
C ALA A 73 -10.56 10.08 -14.42
N ALA A 74 -9.31 10.56 -14.33
CA ALA A 74 -8.94 11.72 -13.52
C ALA A 74 -8.16 12.74 -14.34
N ALA A 75 -8.34 14.03 -14.05
CA ALA A 75 -7.55 15.11 -14.64
C ALA A 75 -6.08 15.06 -14.18
N SER A 76 -5.84 14.64 -12.93
CA SER A 76 -4.49 14.37 -12.43
C SER A 76 -4.47 13.26 -11.39
N VAL A 77 -3.33 12.57 -11.29
CA VAL A 77 -3.04 11.53 -10.31
C VAL A 77 -1.70 11.83 -9.67
N ARG A 78 -1.62 11.81 -8.34
CA ARG A 78 -0.36 11.93 -7.59
C ARG A 78 -0.26 10.85 -6.53
N LEU A 79 0.95 10.36 -6.28
CA LEU A 79 1.26 9.60 -5.09
C LEU A 79 1.51 10.59 -3.94
N GLU A 80 0.70 10.50 -2.90
CA GLU A 80 0.90 11.20 -1.63
C GLU A 80 1.75 10.32 -0.73
N GLY A 81 2.89 10.82 -0.26
CA GLY A 81 3.86 10.06 0.53
C GLY A 81 5.20 10.78 0.65
N PRO A 82 6.19 10.18 1.34
CA PRO A 82 7.51 10.79 1.53
C PRO A 82 8.36 10.80 0.25
N THR A 83 8.07 9.92 -0.71
CA THR A 83 8.80 9.81 -1.98
C THR A 83 7.84 9.57 -3.15
N ALA A 84 8.24 10.03 -4.33
CA ALA A 84 7.51 9.78 -5.56
C ALA A 84 7.73 8.37 -6.13
N THR A 85 8.79 7.68 -5.69
CA THR A 85 9.18 6.36 -6.25
C THR A 85 9.49 5.32 -5.16
N PRO A 86 8.50 4.98 -4.31
CA PRO A 86 8.71 4.08 -3.17
C PRO A 86 9.15 2.69 -3.62
N ALA A 87 10.02 2.07 -2.81
CA ALA A 87 10.38 0.66 -2.98
C ALA A 87 9.22 -0.27 -2.62
N ILE A 88 9.16 -1.40 -3.34
CA ILE A 88 8.35 -2.55 -2.99
C ILE A 88 9.31 -3.68 -2.63
N ALA A 89 9.28 -4.12 -1.37
CA ALA A 89 10.12 -5.21 -0.92
C ALA A 89 9.79 -6.53 -1.62
N ALA A 90 10.75 -7.43 -1.71
CA ALA A 90 10.49 -8.80 -2.16
C ALA A 90 9.56 -9.53 -1.18
N GLY A 91 8.67 -10.36 -1.72
CA GLY A 91 7.80 -11.25 -0.97
C GLY A 91 6.81 -10.52 -0.06
N SER A 92 6.52 -9.24 -0.32
CA SER A 92 5.68 -8.41 0.54
C SER A 92 4.26 -8.28 0.01
N ALA A 93 3.32 -8.02 0.92
CA ALA A 93 1.96 -7.57 0.61
C ALA A 93 1.81 -6.13 1.13
N THR A 94 2.32 -5.18 0.36
CA THR A 94 2.41 -3.77 0.74
C THR A 94 1.16 -3.01 0.29
N ALA A 95 0.70 -2.03 1.06
CA ALA A 95 -0.52 -1.28 0.76
C ALA A 95 -0.27 0.20 0.55
N LEU A 96 -0.96 0.75 -0.46
CA LEU A 96 -1.38 2.14 -0.47
C LEU A 96 -2.59 2.25 0.45
N ALA A 97 -2.47 2.95 1.57
CA ALA A 97 -3.39 2.87 2.69
C ALA A 97 -3.82 4.25 3.22
N PRO A 98 -4.99 4.37 3.85
CA PRO A 98 -5.45 5.65 4.41
C PRO A 98 -4.50 6.28 5.41
N ASP A 99 -3.73 5.50 6.15
CA ASP A 99 -2.76 5.97 7.16
C ASP A 99 -1.30 5.89 6.69
N GLY A 100 -1.08 5.66 5.40
CA GLY A 100 0.24 5.65 4.76
C GLY A 100 0.24 6.48 3.48
N ALA A 101 1.08 6.08 2.54
CA ALA A 101 1.04 6.62 1.18
C ALA A 101 -0.22 6.14 0.45
N PHE A 102 -0.80 6.99 -0.38
CA PHE A 102 -2.00 6.70 -1.17
C PHE A 102 -2.01 7.51 -2.46
N LEU A 103 -2.88 7.17 -3.42
CA LEU A 103 -2.99 8.00 -4.63
C LEU A 103 -4.08 9.04 -4.46
N ARG A 104 -3.77 10.30 -4.73
CA ARG A 104 -4.75 11.37 -4.86
C ARG A 104 -5.12 11.54 -6.32
N LEU A 105 -6.38 11.33 -6.64
CA LEU A 105 -6.98 11.63 -7.93
C LEU A 105 -7.75 12.94 -7.80
N THR A 106 -7.67 13.83 -8.79
CA THR A 106 -8.47 15.06 -8.84
C THR A 106 -9.17 15.18 -10.18
N GLY A 107 -10.32 15.85 -10.19
CA GLY A 107 -11.13 16.05 -11.40
C GLY A 107 -11.72 14.74 -11.92
N VAL A 108 -12.11 13.83 -11.02
CA VAL A 108 -12.84 12.61 -11.41
C VAL A 108 -14.30 12.96 -11.66
N GLU A 109 -14.79 12.66 -12.86
CA GLU A 109 -16.19 12.84 -13.25
C GLU A 109 -17.03 11.61 -12.84
N GLY A 110 -18.27 11.85 -12.41
CA GLY A 110 -19.12 10.81 -11.83
C GLY A 110 -18.99 10.74 -10.30
N GLY A 111 -19.40 9.63 -9.69
CA GLY A 111 -19.39 9.46 -8.24
C GLY A 111 -20.52 8.60 -7.67
N ALA A 112 -21.14 7.75 -8.49
CA ALA A 112 -22.14 6.81 -7.97
C ALA A 112 -21.44 5.74 -7.13
N ASP A 113 -22.00 5.43 -5.95
CA ASP A 113 -21.50 4.36 -5.10
C ASP A 113 -21.33 3.06 -5.90
N GLY A 114 -20.17 2.40 -5.73
CA GLY A 114 -19.79 1.22 -6.50
C GLY A 114 -19.24 1.47 -7.91
N GLN A 115 -19.12 2.72 -8.38
CA GLN A 115 -18.43 3.04 -9.65
C GLN A 115 -17.00 2.47 -9.65
N MET A 116 -16.58 1.89 -10.77
CA MET A 116 -15.21 1.40 -10.94
C MET A 116 -14.33 2.47 -11.58
N ILE A 117 -13.23 2.82 -10.92
CA ILE A 117 -12.25 3.81 -11.35
C ILE A 117 -10.99 3.07 -11.85
N PRO A 118 -10.66 3.11 -13.15
CA PRO A 118 -9.45 2.49 -13.66
C PRO A 118 -8.21 3.23 -13.15
N VAL A 119 -7.24 2.50 -12.59
CA VAL A 119 -5.97 3.04 -12.12
C VAL A 119 -4.85 2.15 -12.64
N SER A 120 -3.76 2.74 -13.09
CA SER A 120 -2.56 2.04 -13.57
C SER A 120 -1.34 2.48 -12.78
N LEU A 121 -0.54 1.49 -12.35
CA LEU A 121 0.73 1.67 -11.64
C LEU A 121 1.82 1.12 -12.55
N THR A 122 2.88 1.88 -12.78
CA THR A 122 4.04 1.43 -13.54
C THR A 122 5.19 1.17 -12.59
N PHE A 123 5.66 -0.06 -12.60
CA PHE A 123 6.78 -0.53 -11.80
C PHE A 123 8.04 -0.64 -12.67
N GLU A 124 9.20 -0.52 -12.04
CA GLU A 124 10.50 -0.58 -12.72
C GLU A 124 10.74 -1.92 -13.41
N ARG A 125 10.40 -3.03 -12.75
CA ARG A 125 10.63 -4.38 -13.28
C ARG A 125 9.37 -5.05 -13.80
N ALA A 126 8.26 -4.95 -13.07
CA ALA A 126 7.00 -5.57 -13.46
C ALA A 126 6.27 -4.82 -14.60
N GLY A 127 6.68 -3.58 -14.90
CA GLY A 127 6.03 -2.76 -15.92
C GLY A 127 4.67 -2.23 -15.45
N THR A 128 3.77 -1.93 -16.37
CA THR A 128 2.47 -1.32 -16.06
C THR A 128 1.41 -2.37 -15.74
N HIS A 129 0.79 -2.23 -14.57
CA HIS A 129 -0.36 -3.03 -14.13
C HIS A 129 -1.56 -2.13 -13.87
N SER A 130 -2.73 -2.56 -14.31
CA SER A 130 -3.99 -1.83 -14.13
C SER A 130 -4.94 -2.58 -13.21
N VAL A 131 -5.69 -1.83 -12.41
CA VAL A 131 -6.74 -2.34 -11.53
C VAL A 131 -7.95 -1.41 -11.57
N GLN A 132 -9.11 -1.94 -11.23
CA GLN A 132 -10.35 -1.18 -11.11
C GLN A 132 -10.61 -0.93 -9.62
N ALA A 133 -10.43 0.32 -9.17
CA ALA A 133 -10.72 0.74 -7.81
C ALA A 133 -12.22 0.98 -7.65
N ARG A 134 -12.87 0.27 -6.73
CA ARG A 134 -14.30 0.47 -6.46
C ARG A 134 -14.50 1.73 -5.62
N LEU A 135 -15.35 2.64 -6.06
CA LEU A 135 -15.77 3.80 -5.28
C LEU A 135 -16.56 3.32 -4.06
N VAL A 136 -16.13 3.75 -2.88
CA VAL A 136 -16.74 3.45 -1.58
C VAL A 136 -17.09 4.73 -0.84
N ALA A 137 -17.67 4.57 0.36
CA ALA A 137 -18.01 5.68 1.24
C ALA A 137 -16.81 6.63 1.47
N PRO A 138 -17.08 7.94 1.68
CA PRO A 138 -16.05 8.93 1.97
C PRO A 138 -15.14 8.54 3.13
N GLN A 139 -13.88 8.99 3.05
CA GLN A 139 -12.92 8.93 4.14
C GLN A 139 -12.83 10.30 4.79
N ALA A 140 -12.96 10.34 6.12
CA ALA A 140 -12.70 11.54 6.89
C ALA A 140 -11.22 11.95 6.74
N GLN A 141 -10.96 13.26 6.73
CA GLN A 141 -9.60 13.77 6.85
C GLN A 141 -9.29 13.99 8.33
N GLY A 142 -8.59 13.05 8.94
CA GLY A 142 -8.20 13.13 10.34
C GLY A 142 -7.06 14.12 10.62
N GLU A 143 -6.69 14.23 11.89
CA GLU A 143 -5.65 15.16 12.35
C GLU A 143 -4.21 14.68 12.12
N ALA A 144 -3.98 13.40 11.85
CA ALA A 144 -2.63 12.83 11.75
C ALA A 144 -1.70 13.61 10.79
N PRO A 145 -2.16 14.07 9.60
CA PRO A 145 -1.33 14.86 8.69
C PRO A 145 -0.87 16.21 9.24
N ARG A 146 -1.65 16.83 10.14
CA ARG A 146 -1.26 18.10 10.76
C ARG A 146 -0.08 17.93 11.72
N LEU A 147 0.15 16.71 12.20
CA LEU A 147 1.24 16.35 13.11
C LEU A 147 2.41 15.66 12.39
N GLY A 148 2.44 15.67 11.05
CA GLY A 148 3.55 15.11 10.27
C GLY A 148 3.49 13.60 10.04
N LEU A 149 2.35 12.96 10.34
CA LEU A 149 2.07 11.60 9.88
C LEU A 149 1.55 11.62 8.44
N PHE A 150 1.72 10.51 7.71
CA PHE A 150 1.18 10.39 6.36
C PHE A 150 -0.29 9.98 6.37
N GLY A 151 -0.97 10.16 5.24
CA GLY A 151 -2.33 9.66 5.05
C GLY A 151 -3.43 10.64 5.44
N LEU A 152 -4.50 10.10 6.02
CA LEU A 152 -5.78 10.69 6.38
C LEU A 152 -6.23 10.25 7.79
N GLY A 153 -5.33 9.59 8.54
CA GLY A 153 -5.67 8.93 9.80
C GLY A 153 -6.07 9.88 10.93
N GLU A 154 -6.79 9.32 11.90
CA GLU A 154 -7.13 9.97 13.16
C GLU A 154 -6.03 9.77 14.22
N ILE A 155 -6.09 10.56 15.30
CA ILE A 155 -5.13 10.50 16.40
C ILE A 155 -5.79 10.22 17.74
N CYS A 156 -4.99 9.72 18.68
CA CYS A 156 -5.33 9.58 20.08
C CYS A 156 -4.29 10.33 20.92
N ARG A 157 -4.69 11.49 21.47
CA ARG A 157 -3.83 12.25 22.38
C ARG A 157 -3.83 11.57 23.74
N VAL A 158 -2.63 11.31 24.26
CA VAL A 158 -2.44 10.76 25.61
C VAL A 158 -2.94 11.77 26.65
N GLY A 159 -3.82 11.31 27.53
CA GLY A 159 -4.38 12.10 28.62
C GLY A 159 -3.42 12.30 29.78
N GLU A 160 -3.76 13.23 30.69
CA GLU A 160 -3.00 13.43 31.92
C GLU A 160 -3.06 12.18 32.80
N GLY A 161 -1.90 11.68 33.22
CA GLY A 161 -1.79 10.49 34.07
C GLY A 161 -1.95 9.14 33.35
N GLU A 162 -2.19 9.15 32.03
CA GLU A 162 -2.12 7.95 31.21
C GLU A 162 -0.65 7.58 30.90
N PRO A 163 -0.36 6.30 30.58
CA PRO A 163 0.93 5.90 30.05
C PRO A 163 1.29 6.77 28.84
N ALA A 164 2.54 7.20 28.74
CA ALA A 164 3.04 8.04 27.65
C ALA A 164 4.02 7.26 26.77
N PRO A 165 3.52 6.51 25.75
CA PRO A 165 4.34 5.61 24.97
C PRO A 165 5.53 6.29 24.32
N ARG A 166 6.67 5.59 24.29
CA ARG A 166 7.86 5.97 23.52
C ARG A 166 8.23 4.83 22.60
N LEU A 167 8.86 5.17 21.48
CA LEU A 167 9.25 4.20 20.47
C LEU A 167 10.67 4.51 19.98
N SER A 168 11.50 3.49 19.95
CA SER A 168 12.76 3.46 19.19
C SER A 168 12.71 2.36 18.13
N LEU A 169 13.49 2.52 17.06
CA LEU A 169 13.50 1.64 15.91
C LEU A 169 14.94 1.41 15.46
N ARG A 170 15.27 0.14 15.15
CA ARG A 170 16.49 -0.24 14.43
C ARG A 170 16.16 -1.21 13.32
N ALA A 171 16.91 -1.12 12.23
CA ALA A 171 16.89 -2.08 11.14
C ALA A 171 18.33 -2.58 10.89
N ALA A 172 18.48 -3.88 10.65
CA ALA A 172 19.76 -4.48 10.31
C ALA A 172 19.58 -5.52 9.20
N PRO A 173 20.58 -5.73 8.33
CA PRO A 173 20.51 -6.78 7.32
C PRO A 173 20.30 -8.16 7.95
N GLU A 174 19.38 -8.96 7.37
CA GLU A 174 19.12 -10.34 7.76
C GLU A 174 18.83 -11.16 6.49
N GLY A 175 19.76 -12.05 6.11
CA GLY A 175 19.68 -12.73 4.81
C GLY A 175 19.83 -11.76 3.65
N ASP A 176 18.89 -11.82 2.70
CA ASP A 176 18.76 -10.89 1.58
C ASP A 176 17.87 -9.67 1.90
N GLY A 177 17.25 -9.66 3.09
CA GLY A 177 16.35 -8.61 3.55
C GLY A 177 16.85 -7.92 4.82
N TRP A 178 15.90 -7.52 5.65
CA TRP A 178 16.12 -6.69 6.83
C TRP A 178 15.30 -7.19 8.01
N ARG A 179 15.96 -7.30 9.16
CA ARG A 179 15.27 -7.43 10.45
C ARG A 179 15.02 -6.05 11.02
N VAL A 180 13.77 -5.81 11.40
CA VAL A 180 13.32 -4.60 12.09
C VAL A 180 13.04 -4.96 13.54
N VAL A 181 13.60 -4.20 14.47
CA VAL A 181 13.32 -4.34 15.90
C VAL A 181 12.88 -3.00 16.46
N VAL A 182 11.80 -3.03 17.23
CA VAL A 182 11.26 -1.86 17.92
C VAL A 182 11.39 -2.03 19.42
N GLU A 183 11.64 -0.93 20.11
CA GLU A 183 11.58 -0.87 21.57
C GLU A 183 10.49 0.12 21.93
N ALA A 184 9.44 -0.39 22.56
CA ALA A 184 8.31 0.41 23.01
C ALA A 184 8.33 0.48 24.54
N GLU A 185 8.27 1.69 25.09
CA GLU A 185 8.15 1.93 26.53
C GLU A 185 6.74 2.42 26.86
N GLU A 186 6.26 2.12 28.05
CA GLU A 186 4.89 2.47 28.50
C GLU A 186 3.80 2.01 27.51
N PHE A 187 4.07 0.91 26.80
CA PHE A 187 3.23 0.36 25.77
C PHE A 187 3.23 -1.17 25.77
N GLU A 188 2.05 -1.77 25.64
CA GLU A 188 1.86 -3.21 25.48
C GLU A 188 1.23 -3.53 24.12
N PHE A 189 1.81 -4.50 23.40
CA PHE A 189 1.22 -5.01 22.17
C PHE A 189 0.06 -5.96 22.50
N THR A 190 -1.14 -5.65 22.02
CA THR A 190 -2.39 -6.34 22.38
C THR A 190 -3.16 -6.81 21.15
N GLU A 191 -2.61 -7.74 20.38
CA GLU A 191 -3.28 -8.30 19.18
C GLU A 191 -4.68 -8.87 19.50
N HIS A 192 -4.84 -9.49 20.67
CA HIS A 192 -6.11 -10.04 21.13
C HIS A 192 -7.21 -9.00 21.38
N LEU A 193 -6.88 -7.70 21.34
CA LEU A 193 -7.81 -6.58 21.50
C LEU A 193 -7.98 -5.75 20.22
N LEU A 194 -7.45 -6.22 19.09
CA LEU A 194 -7.55 -5.56 17.79
C LEU A 194 -9.01 -5.25 17.41
N ASP A 195 -9.24 -4.08 16.80
CA ASP A 195 -10.56 -3.57 16.45
C ASP A 195 -11.50 -3.35 17.66
N GLY A 196 -10.95 -3.45 18.88
CA GLY A 196 -11.62 -3.15 20.13
C GLY A 196 -11.50 -1.68 20.53
N PRO A 197 -12.11 -1.30 21.67
CA PRO A 197 -12.00 0.05 22.20
C PRO A 197 -10.54 0.39 22.60
N HIS A 198 -10.22 1.67 22.54
CA HIS A 198 -8.96 2.19 23.06
C HIS A 198 -8.78 1.89 24.55
N ILE A 199 -7.60 1.37 24.89
CA ILE A 199 -7.11 1.21 26.25
C ILE A 199 -5.74 1.94 26.32
N PRO A 200 -5.54 2.89 27.24
CA PRO A 200 -4.29 3.65 27.34
C PRO A 200 -3.05 2.76 27.46
N GLY A 201 -1.97 3.11 26.76
CA GLY A 201 -0.72 2.34 26.75
C GLY A 201 -0.81 0.96 26.07
N THR A 202 -1.83 0.68 25.25
CA THR A 202 -1.94 -0.62 24.55
C THR A 202 -2.31 -0.47 23.09
N GLY A 203 -1.92 -1.44 22.27
CA GLY A 203 -2.33 -1.48 20.87
C GLY A 203 -1.40 -2.28 19.99
N HIS A 204 -1.02 -1.72 18.85
CA HIS A 204 -0.09 -2.34 17.91
C HIS A 204 0.71 -1.29 17.14
N GLY A 205 1.77 -1.72 16.47
CA GLY A 205 2.53 -0.86 15.57
C GLY A 205 1.99 -0.91 14.15
N HIS A 206 2.17 0.14 13.37
CA HIS A 206 2.08 0.09 11.90
C HIS A 206 3.47 0.26 11.30
N LEU A 207 3.88 -0.65 10.43
CA LEU A 207 5.18 -0.62 9.75
C LEU A 207 5.01 -0.10 8.32
N TYR A 208 5.89 0.83 7.95
CA TYR A 208 5.92 1.44 6.62
C TYR A 208 7.32 1.36 6.01
N LEU A 209 7.37 1.24 4.68
CA LEU A 209 8.56 1.36 3.85
C LEU A 209 8.29 2.43 2.80
N ASP A 210 9.09 3.50 2.79
CA ASP A 210 8.93 4.64 1.88
C ASP A 210 7.49 5.21 1.90
N GLY A 211 6.85 5.14 3.06
CA GLY A 211 5.45 5.53 3.29
C GLY A 211 4.40 4.49 2.90
N LEU A 212 4.75 3.46 2.11
CA LEU A 212 3.83 2.36 1.84
C LEU A 212 3.68 1.47 3.08
N LYS A 213 2.46 1.06 3.41
CA LYS A 213 2.18 0.27 4.61
C LYS A 213 2.53 -1.19 4.37
N LEU A 214 3.51 -1.73 5.10
CA LEU A 214 3.87 -3.15 5.04
C LEU A 214 2.93 -4.02 5.86
N GLY A 215 2.42 -3.48 6.98
CA GLY A 215 1.53 -4.24 7.84
C GLY A 215 1.46 -3.68 9.25
N ARG A 216 0.90 -4.51 10.14
CA ARG A 216 0.81 -4.25 11.58
C ARG A 216 1.89 -5.04 12.32
N LEU A 217 2.42 -4.49 13.40
CA LEU A 217 3.33 -5.13 14.33
C LEU A 217 2.58 -5.48 15.60
N TYR A 218 2.43 -6.77 15.87
CA TYR A 218 1.82 -7.30 17.09
C TYR A 218 2.85 -7.77 18.11
N VAL A 219 4.11 -7.76 17.71
CA VAL A 219 5.28 -8.10 18.50
C VAL A 219 6.38 -7.08 18.16
N PRO A 220 7.41 -6.92 19.00
CA PRO A 220 8.41 -5.86 18.82
C PRO A 220 9.44 -6.13 17.70
N GLU A 221 9.11 -6.96 16.72
CA GLU A 221 9.98 -7.27 15.60
C GLU A 221 9.21 -7.60 14.32
N ALA A 222 9.86 -7.38 13.18
CA ALA A 222 9.38 -7.78 11.87
C ALA A 222 10.54 -8.04 10.92
N THR A 223 10.23 -8.64 9.78
CA THR A 223 11.15 -8.79 8.66
C THR A 223 10.62 -8.04 7.44
N ILE A 224 11.53 -7.50 6.66
CA ILE A 224 11.27 -6.90 5.36
C ILE A 224 12.14 -7.66 4.37
N GLY A 225 11.59 -8.08 3.22
CA GLY A 225 12.37 -8.76 2.18
C GLY A 225 13.43 -7.85 1.55
N ALA A 226 14.12 -8.39 0.55
CA ALA A 226 15.09 -7.62 -0.23
C ALA A 226 14.48 -6.31 -0.76
N LEU A 227 15.29 -5.27 -0.83
CA LEU A 227 14.92 -3.93 -1.32
C LEU A 227 15.70 -3.62 -2.61
N PRO A 228 15.16 -2.80 -3.53
CA PRO A 228 15.94 -2.34 -4.68
C PRO A 228 17.10 -1.42 -4.21
N PRO A 229 18.13 -1.17 -5.05
CA PRO A 229 19.18 -0.21 -4.71
C PRO A 229 18.65 1.20 -4.43
N GLY A 230 19.26 1.89 -3.46
CA GLY A 230 18.92 3.24 -3.03
C GLY A 230 18.72 3.40 -1.52
N ASP A 231 18.27 4.60 -1.13
CA ASP A 231 17.93 4.94 0.25
C ASP A 231 16.45 4.65 0.51
N HIS A 232 16.15 4.01 1.65
CA HIS A 232 14.80 3.62 2.03
C HIS A 232 14.48 4.00 3.47
N GLU A 233 13.36 4.69 3.69
CA GLU A 233 12.88 4.98 5.04
C GLU A 233 12.00 3.83 5.54
N ILE A 234 12.39 3.24 6.67
CA ILE A 234 11.54 2.36 7.46
C ILE A 234 10.97 3.19 8.61
N ARG A 235 9.65 3.17 8.76
CA ARG A 235 8.94 3.90 9.83
C ARG A 235 7.99 2.99 10.56
N VAL A 236 7.91 3.17 11.88
CA VAL A 236 6.89 2.55 12.72
C VAL A 236 6.13 3.64 13.48
N THR A 237 4.80 3.55 13.51
CA THR A 237 3.94 4.33 14.41
C THR A 237 3.31 3.40 15.45
N LEU A 238 3.11 3.85 16.68
CA LEU A 238 2.26 3.15 17.64
C LEU A 238 0.81 3.62 17.49
N ASN A 239 -0.10 2.66 17.45
CA ASN A 239 -1.51 2.88 17.20
C ASN A 239 -2.35 2.19 18.27
N THR A 240 -3.48 2.80 18.61
CA THR A 240 -4.48 2.26 19.53
C THR A 240 -5.15 1.02 18.94
N ASN A 241 -5.88 0.27 19.77
CA ASN A 241 -6.72 -0.86 19.33
C ASN A 241 -7.77 -0.46 18.27
N ASP A 242 -8.21 0.80 18.27
CA ASP A 242 -9.13 1.40 17.29
C ASP A 242 -8.41 2.16 16.15
N HIS A 243 -7.12 1.87 15.92
CA HIS A 243 -6.28 2.33 14.79
C HIS A 243 -5.87 3.79 14.75
N ARG A 244 -6.16 4.57 15.79
CA ARG A 244 -5.72 5.97 15.89
C ARG A 244 -4.24 6.02 16.25
N ALA A 245 -3.48 6.93 15.62
CA ALA A 245 -2.08 7.09 15.97
C ALA A 245 -1.93 7.71 17.37
N TYR A 246 -1.09 7.13 18.22
CA TYR A 246 -0.79 7.74 19.52
C TYR A 246 -0.05 9.06 19.35
N VAL A 247 -0.41 10.05 20.18
CA VAL A 247 0.24 11.36 20.23
C VAL A 247 0.49 11.73 21.68
N VAL A 248 1.76 11.99 22.02
CA VAL A 248 2.16 12.52 23.32
C VAL A 248 2.45 14.02 23.15
N GLY A 249 1.63 14.87 23.77
CA GLY A 249 1.65 16.31 23.51
C GLY A 249 1.21 16.61 22.06
N GLU A 250 2.12 17.19 21.26
CA GLU A 250 1.93 17.40 19.81
C GLU A 250 2.78 16.44 18.96
N THR A 251 3.43 15.45 19.58
CA THR A 251 4.36 14.55 18.87
C THR A 251 3.73 13.17 18.70
N PRO A 252 3.52 12.70 17.47
CA PRO A 252 3.14 11.32 17.22
C PRO A 252 4.17 10.35 17.78
N VAL A 253 3.71 9.25 18.37
CA VAL A 253 4.61 8.18 18.82
C VAL A 253 5.03 7.36 17.60
N SER A 254 6.13 7.81 16.98
CA SER A 254 6.66 7.30 15.73
C SER A 254 8.19 7.28 15.77
N ALA A 255 8.80 6.30 15.13
CA ALA A 255 10.25 6.20 14.94
C ALA A 255 10.56 5.83 13.50
N SER A 256 11.67 6.33 12.98
CA SER A 256 12.12 6.02 11.61
C SER A 256 13.63 5.77 11.58
N THR A 257 14.06 4.99 10.59
CA THR A 257 15.48 4.74 10.29
C THR A 257 15.63 4.62 8.77
N THR A 258 16.78 5.02 8.25
CA THR A 258 17.09 4.90 6.83
C THR A 258 18.04 3.73 6.63
N VAL A 259 17.71 2.86 5.68
CA VAL A 259 18.58 1.79 5.21
C VAL A 259 19.06 2.11 3.79
N ILE A 260 20.29 1.70 3.48
CA ILE A 260 20.94 1.97 2.19
C ILE A 260 21.24 0.61 1.55
N VAL A 261 20.87 0.45 0.29
CA VAL A 261 21.18 -0.71 -0.55
C VAL A 261 22.04 -0.26 -1.72
N ASP A 262 23.21 -0.86 -1.87
CA ASP A 262 24.16 -0.60 -2.95
C ASP A 262 23.77 -1.25 -4.29
#